data_AF-A0A978T4Q0-F1
#
_entry.id   AF-A0A978T4Q0-F1
#
_cell.length_a   1.000
_cell.length_b   1.000
_cell.length_c   1.000
_cell.angle_alpha   90.00
_cell.angle_beta   90.00
_cell.angle_gamma   90.00
#
_symmetry.space_group_name_H-M   'P 1'
#
loop_
_entity.id
_entity.type
_entity.pdbx_description
1 polymer ?
#
loop_
_entity_poly.entity_id
_entity_poly.type
_entity_poly.pdbx_seq_one_letter_code
_entity_poly.pdbx_strand_id
1 'polypeptide(L)'
;MSMDALFEQLRHPNPHLREEAIWQIAESRDETTIPRLMSLLGEEDVVYRRAAVKTLGAIGLPAVNPLVETLLTSDNPVVRASCGKALAQVAVNYPDIVFPEEALAGLKACIEDPNPVVHLVSIMALGEMGTQGLEILTESLQTTENPSVAMAVINALGSIPDPRAMDALNAVCQDESRDEMLREAAKSATSRLEQVIKFKEVNDARFNR
;
A
#
# COMPACT_ATOMS: atom_id res chain seq x y z
N MET A 1 21.58 20.29 9.09
CA MET A 1 21.42 19.38 10.25
C MET A 1 22.21 18.12 9.97
N SER A 2 22.79 17.43 10.97
CA SER A 2 23.48 16.16 10.71
C SER A 2 22.48 15.03 10.44
N MET A 3 22.94 13.96 9.79
CA MET A 3 22.10 12.78 9.54
C MET A 3 21.56 12.19 10.84
N ASP A 4 22.38 12.11 11.89
CA ASP A 4 21.95 11.62 13.20
C ASP A 4 20.88 12.49 13.85
N ALA A 5 21.01 13.81 13.76
CA ALA A 5 20.02 14.72 14.29
C ALA A 5 18.67 14.59 13.57
N LEU A 6 18.71 14.34 12.25
CA LEU A 6 17.51 14.05 11.46
C LEU A 6 16.82 12.75 11.91
N PHE A 7 17.58 11.69 12.17
CA PHE A 7 17.02 10.43 12.68
C PHE A 7 16.41 10.59 14.08
N GLU A 8 17.03 11.36 14.98
CA GLU A 8 16.42 11.70 16.27
C GLU A 8 15.16 12.57 16.10
N GLN A 9 15.11 13.42 15.08
CA GLN A 9 13.93 14.23 14.79
C GLN A 9 12.74 13.41 14.27
N LEU A 10 12.94 12.21 13.72
CA LEU A 10 11.86 11.31 13.31
C LEU A 10 10.95 10.86 14.48
N ARG A 11 11.44 10.94 15.72
CA ARG A 11 10.69 10.62 16.95
C ARG A 11 10.29 11.87 17.74
N HIS A 12 10.45 13.06 17.17
CA HIS A 12 10.10 14.31 17.83
C HIS A 12 8.58 14.39 18.09
N PRO A 13 8.10 14.92 19.24
CA PRO A 13 6.66 14.99 19.56
C PRO A 13 5.87 15.85 18.56
N ASN A 14 6.46 16.91 18.03
CA ASN A 14 5.85 17.75 16.99
C ASN A 14 5.79 17.01 15.64
N PRO A 15 4.60 16.72 15.07
CA PRO A 15 4.46 16.05 13.78
C PRO A 15 5.10 16.80 12.61
N HIS A 16 5.13 18.13 12.66
CA HIS A 16 5.69 18.94 11.58
C HIS A 16 7.21 18.76 11.50
N LEU A 17 7.88 18.71 12.65
CA LEU A 17 9.33 18.44 12.70
C LEU A 17 9.65 17.02 12.22
N ARG A 18 8.79 16.03 12.50
CA ARG A 18 8.97 14.67 11.95
C ARG A 18 8.84 14.65 10.43
N GLU A 19 7.85 15.37 9.90
CA GLU A 19 7.62 15.46 8.46
C GLU A 19 8.77 16.17 7.74
N GLU A 20 9.28 17.26 8.30
CA GLU A 20 10.48 17.92 7.79
C GLU A 20 11.68 16.96 7.76
N ALA A 21 11.88 16.18 8.83
CA ALA A 21 12.96 15.20 8.87
C ALA A 21 12.80 14.10 7.82
N ILE A 22 11.59 13.57 7.62
CA ILE A 22 11.30 12.57 6.57
C ILE A 22 11.81 13.04 5.20
N TRP A 23 11.45 14.26 4.79
CA TRP A 23 11.83 14.77 3.47
C TRP A 23 13.31 15.12 3.37
N GLN A 24 13.89 15.72 4.42
CA GLN A 24 15.33 16.00 4.46
C GLN A 24 16.16 14.71 4.41
N ILE A 25 15.76 13.66 5.11
CA ILE A 25 16.42 12.34 5.03
C ILE A 25 16.31 11.77 3.62
N ALA A 26 15.13 11.82 3.01
CA ALA A 26 14.91 11.29 1.67
C ALA A 26 15.75 12.01 0.60
N GLU A 27 15.93 13.33 0.75
CA GLU A 27 16.70 14.20 -0.15
C GLU A 27 18.22 14.08 0.06
N SER A 28 18.67 14.01 1.31
CA SER A 28 20.10 13.97 1.67
C SER A 28 20.66 12.55 1.88
N ARG A 29 19.93 11.53 1.42
CA ARG A 29 20.27 10.11 1.65
C ARG A 29 21.65 9.72 1.11
N ASP A 30 22.28 8.82 1.84
CA ASP A 30 23.48 8.08 1.46
C ASP A 30 23.23 6.56 1.44
N GLU A 31 24.26 5.78 1.15
CA GLU A 31 24.23 4.31 1.15
C GLU A 31 23.82 3.67 2.48
N THR A 32 23.94 4.39 3.60
CA THR A 32 23.59 3.90 4.94
C THR A 32 22.15 4.19 5.34
N THR A 33 21.51 5.12 4.62
CA THR A 33 20.19 5.66 4.99
C THR A 33 19.09 4.60 4.90
N ILE A 34 18.99 3.86 3.79
CA ILE A 34 17.99 2.80 3.64
C ILE A 34 18.22 1.67 4.65
N PRO A 35 19.43 1.09 4.80
CA PRO A 35 19.69 0.08 5.83
C PRO A 35 19.28 0.53 7.25
N ARG A 36 19.57 1.78 7.63
CA ARG A 36 19.19 2.33 8.93
C ARG A 36 17.68 2.50 9.07
N LEU A 37 16.97 2.91 8.03
CA LEU A 37 15.50 2.98 8.06
C LEU A 37 14.86 1.59 8.12
N MET A 38 15.43 0.61 7.43
CA MET A 38 14.98 -0.78 7.44
C MET A 38 15.09 -1.39 8.84
N SER A 39 16.17 -1.11 9.59
CA SER A 39 16.30 -1.60 10.97
C SER A 39 15.23 -1.01 11.91
N LEU A 40 14.66 0.15 11.58
CA LEU A 40 13.62 0.80 12.39
C LEU A 40 12.22 0.23 12.16
N LEU A 41 12.03 -0.65 11.18
CA LEU A 41 10.73 -1.26 10.87
C LEU A 41 10.23 -2.23 11.96
N GLY A 42 11.11 -2.64 12.86
CA GLY A 42 10.80 -3.47 14.03
C GLY A 42 10.79 -2.72 15.37
N GLU A 43 11.04 -1.40 15.38
CA GLU A 43 11.16 -0.62 16.62
C GLU A 43 9.91 -0.69 17.47
N GLU A 44 10.04 -0.71 18.79
CA GLU A 44 8.90 -0.71 19.71
C GLU A 44 8.18 0.65 19.68
N ASP A 45 8.94 1.75 19.59
CA ASP A 45 8.40 3.10 19.43
C ASP A 45 7.62 3.19 18.13
N VAL A 46 6.29 3.20 18.26
CA VAL A 46 5.34 3.26 17.15
C VAL A 46 5.48 4.55 16.34
N VAL A 47 5.85 5.66 16.98
CA VAL A 47 6.06 6.94 16.29
C VAL A 47 7.28 6.82 15.40
N TYR A 48 8.38 6.29 15.94
CA TYR A 48 9.63 6.16 15.20
C TYR A 48 9.50 5.16 14.04
N ARG A 49 8.91 3.99 14.31
CA ARG A 49 8.62 2.97 13.29
C ARG A 49 7.77 3.51 12.14
N ARG A 50 6.71 4.26 12.46
CA ARG A 50 5.85 4.91 11.45
C ARG A 50 6.60 5.97 10.64
N ALA A 51 7.48 6.73 11.28
CA ALA A 51 8.31 7.72 10.61
C ALA A 51 9.29 7.04 9.64
N ALA A 52 9.89 5.90 10.02
CA ALA A 52 10.74 5.11 9.14
C ALA A 52 9.98 4.59 7.90
N VAL A 53 8.77 4.04 8.10
CA VAL A 53 7.89 3.61 7.00
C VAL A 53 7.61 4.77 6.01
N LYS A 54 7.24 5.95 6.53
CA LYS A 54 7.00 7.14 5.70
C LYS A 54 8.26 7.60 4.98
N THR A 55 9.42 7.55 5.64
CA THR A 55 10.70 7.95 5.04
C THR A 55 11.09 7.02 3.90
N LEU A 56 10.94 5.69 4.06
CA LEU A 56 11.15 4.74 2.96
C LEU A 56 10.18 4.99 1.80
N GLY A 57 8.92 5.30 2.12
CA GLY A 57 7.92 5.74 1.15
C GLY A 57 8.32 7.02 0.41
N ALA A 58 8.93 7.99 1.09
CA ALA A 58 9.43 9.24 0.52
C ALA A 58 10.76 9.08 -0.23
N ILE A 59 11.52 8.00 -0.01
CA ILE A 59 12.71 7.66 -0.80
C ILE A 59 12.31 7.10 -2.16
N GLY A 60 11.22 6.31 -2.21
CA GLY A 60 10.66 5.79 -3.44
C GLY A 60 11.32 4.49 -3.92
N LEU A 61 11.47 4.38 -5.25
CA LEU A 61 11.94 3.15 -5.92
C LEU A 61 13.22 2.52 -5.32
N PRO A 62 14.25 3.28 -4.87
CA PRO A 62 15.43 2.67 -4.24
C PRO A 62 15.13 1.84 -2.98
N ALA A 63 14.04 2.11 -2.28
CA ALA A 63 13.64 1.35 -1.10
C ALA A 63 12.88 0.05 -1.44
N VAL A 64 12.37 -0.11 -2.67
CA VAL A 64 11.45 -1.20 -3.02
C VAL A 64 12.11 -2.58 -2.88
N ASN A 65 13.31 -2.79 -3.42
CA ASN A 65 13.95 -4.11 -3.37
C ASN A 65 14.23 -4.57 -1.92
N PRO A 66 14.87 -3.77 -1.05
CA PRO A 66 15.04 -4.13 0.37
C PRO A 66 13.72 -4.41 1.09
N LEU A 67 12.67 -3.64 0.79
CA LEU A 67 11.34 -3.80 1.37
C LEU A 67 10.71 -5.14 0.98
N VAL A 68 10.78 -5.51 -0.30
CA VAL A 68 10.22 -6.77 -0.82
C VAL A 68 10.99 -7.97 -0.28
N GLU A 69 12.33 -7.91 -0.27
CA GLU A 69 13.16 -8.97 0.31
C GLU A 69 12.81 -9.19 1.78
N THR A 70 12.70 -8.10 2.56
CA THR A 70 12.37 -8.19 3.99
C THR A 70 10.92 -8.63 4.22
N LEU A 71 9.99 -8.18 3.38
CA LEU A 71 8.59 -8.61 3.40
C LEU A 71 8.48 -10.13 3.26
N LEU A 72 9.29 -10.74 2.39
CA LEU A 72 9.24 -12.19 2.12
C LEU A 72 10.04 -13.04 3.10
N THR A 73 11.08 -12.48 3.72
CA THR A 73 12.06 -13.27 4.50
C THR A 73 12.01 -13.04 6.01
N SER A 74 11.40 -11.95 6.49
CA SER A 74 11.36 -11.65 7.92
C SER A 74 10.38 -12.56 8.68
N ASP A 75 10.86 -13.23 9.73
CA ASP A 75 10.02 -13.98 10.66
C ASP A 75 9.11 -13.08 11.51
N ASN A 76 9.48 -11.81 11.69
CA ASN A 76 8.70 -10.85 12.47
C ASN A 76 7.54 -10.27 11.64
N PRO A 77 6.26 -10.55 11.99
CA PRO A 77 5.11 -10.04 11.25
C PRO A 77 4.95 -8.51 11.33
N VAL A 78 5.46 -7.87 12.39
CA VAL A 78 5.45 -6.39 12.50
C VAL A 78 6.36 -5.77 11.46
N VAL A 79 7.53 -6.37 11.23
CA VAL A 79 8.49 -5.93 10.20
C VAL A 79 7.90 -6.17 8.82
N ARG A 80 7.36 -7.36 8.53
CA ARG A 80 6.66 -7.66 7.26
C ARG A 80 5.53 -6.65 6.99
N ALA A 81 4.67 -6.42 7.98
CA ALA A 81 3.57 -5.46 7.87
C ALA A 81 4.05 -4.02 7.64
N SER A 82 5.17 -3.64 8.24
CA SER A 82 5.78 -2.32 8.01
C SER A 82 6.37 -2.20 6.61
N CYS A 83 6.91 -3.29 6.05
CA CYS A 83 7.38 -3.32 4.67
C CYS A 83 6.24 -3.11 3.68
N GLY A 84 5.13 -3.84 3.83
CA GLY A 84 3.93 -3.65 2.98
C GLY A 84 3.38 -2.22 3.07
N LYS A 85 3.36 -1.62 4.26
CA LYS A 85 2.96 -0.21 4.43
C LYS A 85 3.91 0.75 3.72
N ALA A 86 5.22 0.51 3.78
CA ALA A 86 6.19 1.36 3.10
C ALA A 86 6.05 1.25 1.57
N LEU A 87 5.82 0.05 1.04
CA LEU A 87 5.51 -0.15 -0.39
C LEU A 87 4.24 0.61 -0.82
N ALA A 88 3.18 0.58 0.01
CA ALA A 88 1.99 1.40 -0.23
C ALA A 88 2.31 2.90 -0.23
N GLN A 89 3.16 3.38 0.69
CA GLN A 89 3.59 4.79 0.70
C GLN A 89 4.42 5.16 -0.53
N VAL A 90 5.25 4.25 -1.04
CA VAL A 90 5.95 4.47 -2.32
C VAL A 90 4.92 4.67 -3.44
N ALA A 91 3.90 3.82 -3.53
CA ALA A 91 2.86 3.93 -4.57
C ALA A 91 2.08 5.25 -4.47
N VAL A 92 1.71 5.65 -3.25
CA VAL A 92 1.02 6.92 -2.99
C VAL A 92 1.88 8.14 -3.36
N ASN A 93 3.16 8.14 -2.99
CA ASN A 93 4.06 9.27 -3.25
C ASN A 93 4.50 9.36 -4.71
N TYR A 94 4.46 8.24 -5.44
CA TYR A 94 4.96 8.12 -6.81
C TYR A 94 3.94 7.36 -7.68
N PRO A 95 2.76 7.93 -7.97
CA PRO A 95 1.67 7.22 -8.65
C PRO A 95 2.01 6.75 -10.08
N ASP A 96 2.99 7.40 -10.73
CA ASP A 96 3.37 7.13 -12.12
C ASP A 96 4.53 6.13 -12.25
N ILE A 97 5.08 5.61 -11.15
CA ILE A 97 6.20 4.65 -11.25
C ILE A 97 5.70 3.26 -11.61
N VAL A 98 6.50 2.57 -12.42
CA VAL A 98 6.32 1.14 -12.65
C VAL A 98 7.08 0.40 -11.57
N PHE A 99 6.37 -0.41 -10.78
CA PHE A 99 6.96 -1.25 -9.77
C PHE A 99 7.66 -2.46 -10.43
N PRO A 100 8.80 -2.91 -9.89
CA PRO A 100 9.42 -4.16 -10.33
C PRO A 100 8.46 -5.35 -10.22
N GLU A 101 8.56 -6.31 -11.13
CA GLU A 101 7.72 -7.52 -11.10
C GLU A 101 7.88 -8.28 -9.79
N GLU A 102 9.08 -8.29 -9.22
CA GLU A 102 9.39 -8.91 -7.93
C GLU A 102 8.60 -8.26 -6.79
N ALA A 103 8.32 -6.95 -6.87
CA ALA A 103 7.52 -6.26 -5.86
C ALA A 103 6.05 -6.69 -5.93
N LEU A 104 5.50 -6.79 -7.13
CA LEU A 104 4.14 -7.28 -7.36
C LEU A 104 4.01 -8.74 -6.95
N ALA A 105 4.97 -9.59 -7.32
CA ALA A 105 5.02 -11.00 -6.94
C ALA A 105 5.15 -11.18 -5.41
N GLY A 106 5.98 -10.36 -4.76
CA GLY A 106 6.17 -10.41 -3.32
C GLY A 106 4.90 -10.02 -2.55
N LEU A 107 4.21 -8.96 -2.98
CA LEU A 107 2.93 -8.57 -2.41
C LEU A 107 1.84 -9.61 -2.66
N LYS A 108 1.79 -10.21 -3.87
CA LYS A 108 0.88 -11.31 -4.20
C LYS A 108 1.07 -12.50 -3.26
N ALA A 109 2.32 -12.89 -2.99
CA ALA A 109 2.62 -14.00 -2.07
C ALA A 109 2.12 -13.73 -0.64
N CYS A 110 2.14 -12.47 -0.21
CA CYS A 110 1.70 -12.07 1.13
C CYS A 110 0.18 -11.84 1.28
N ILE A 111 -0.63 -11.94 0.21
CA ILE A 111 -2.09 -11.89 0.29
C ILE A 111 -2.66 -13.03 1.17
N GLU A 112 -2.00 -14.18 1.18
CA GLU A 112 -2.38 -15.32 2.01
C GLU A 112 -1.42 -15.50 3.21
N ASP A 113 -0.72 -14.43 3.63
CA ASP A 113 0.12 -14.47 4.83
C ASP A 113 -0.74 -14.86 6.06
N PRO A 114 -0.26 -15.78 6.91
CA PRO A 114 -1.01 -16.21 8.09
C PRO A 114 -1.27 -15.09 9.10
N ASN A 115 -0.49 -14.00 9.04
CA ASN A 115 -0.72 -12.83 9.87
C ASN A 115 -1.74 -11.88 9.20
N PRO A 116 -2.89 -11.60 9.86
CA PRO A 116 -3.92 -10.76 9.28
C PRO A 116 -3.52 -9.30 9.02
N VAL A 117 -2.44 -8.81 9.65
CA VAL A 117 -1.94 -7.46 9.36
C VAL A 117 -1.13 -7.48 8.07
N VAL A 118 -0.38 -8.56 7.81
CA VAL A 118 0.52 -8.65 6.65
C VAL A 118 -0.28 -8.79 5.35
N HIS A 119 -1.30 -9.64 5.31
CA HIS A 119 -2.11 -9.70 4.10
C HIS A 119 -2.86 -8.40 3.79
N LEU A 120 -3.32 -7.70 4.82
CA LEU A 120 -4.10 -6.48 4.67
C LEU A 120 -3.22 -5.39 4.07
N VAL A 121 -2.01 -5.22 4.58
CA VAL A 121 -1.09 -4.22 4.02
C VAL A 121 -0.63 -4.59 2.62
N SER A 122 -0.57 -5.88 2.29
CA SER A 122 -0.16 -6.33 0.95
C SER A 122 -1.26 -6.02 -0.07
N ILE A 123 -2.51 -6.31 0.28
CA ILE A 123 -3.70 -5.96 -0.50
C ILE A 123 -3.84 -4.44 -0.64
N MET A 124 -3.64 -3.68 0.46
CA MET A 124 -3.65 -2.23 0.42
C MET A 124 -2.56 -1.68 -0.52
N ALA A 125 -1.33 -2.18 -0.43
CA ALA A 125 -0.23 -1.73 -1.29
C ALA A 125 -0.54 -1.98 -2.77
N LEU A 126 -1.07 -3.17 -3.12
CA LEU A 126 -1.54 -3.46 -4.48
C LEU A 126 -2.66 -2.50 -4.91
N GLY A 127 -3.58 -2.15 -4.00
CA GLY A 127 -4.62 -1.14 -4.26
C GLY A 127 -4.04 0.23 -4.59
N GLU A 128 -3.06 0.69 -3.82
CA GLU A 128 -2.38 1.98 -4.06
C GLU A 128 -1.51 1.97 -5.34
N MET A 129 -1.04 0.80 -5.78
CA MET A 129 -0.35 0.63 -7.07
C MET A 129 -1.30 0.73 -8.28
N GLY A 130 -2.61 0.84 -8.05
CA GLY A 130 -3.60 1.09 -9.09
C GLY A 130 -3.68 -0.03 -10.11
N THR A 131 -3.52 0.32 -11.39
CA THR A 131 -3.65 -0.63 -12.51
C THR A 131 -2.66 -1.79 -12.44
N GLN A 132 -1.49 -1.60 -11.82
CA GLN A 132 -0.48 -2.65 -11.65
C GLN A 132 -0.91 -3.71 -10.63
N GLY A 133 -1.64 -3.31 -9.58
CA GLY A 133 -2.17 -4.26 -8.59
C GLY A 133 -3.54 -4.82 -8.94
N LEU A 134 -4.25 -4.19 -9.88
CA LEU A 134 -5.62 -4.55 -10.26
C LEU A 134 -5.75 -6.02 -10.69
N GLU A 135 -4.89 -6.50 -11.59
CA GLU A 135 -4.96 -7.88 -12.09
C GLU A 135 -4.75 -8.91 -10.98
N ILE A 136 -3.79 -8.64 -10.08
CA ILE A 136 -3.48 -9.50 -8.93
C ILE A 136 -4.65 -9.53 -7.95
N LEU A 137 -5.26 -8.37 -7.68
CA LEU A 137 -6.42 -8.26 -6.80
C LEU A 137 -7.65 -8.97 -7.39
N THR A 138 -7.91 -8.80 -8.69
CA THR A 138 -9.01 -9.50 -9.36
C THR A 138 -8.83 -11.02 -9.34
N GLU A 139 -7.62 -11.51 -9.64
CA GLU A 139 -7.30 -12.93 -9.54
C GLU A 139 -7.51 -13.45 -8.10
N SER A 140 -6.99 -12.73 -7.11
CA SER A 140 -7.14 -13.10 -5.69
C SER A 140 -8.60 -13.18 -5.26
N LEU A 141 -9.45 -12.24 -5.68
CA LEU A 141 -10.89 -12.25 -5.37
C LEU A 141 -11.60 -13.49 -5.94
N GLN A 142 -11.16 -13.96 -7.10
CA GLN A 142 -11.71 -15.15 -7.74
C GLN A 142 -11.27 -16.43 -7.04
N THR A 143 -10.01 -16.51 -6.58
CA THR A 143 -9.42 -17.75 -6.08
C THR A 143 -9.45 -17.91 -4.56
N THR A 144 -9.58 -16.82 -3.80
CA THR A 144 -9.50 -16.90 -2.33
C THR A 144 -10.78 -17.50 -1.73
N GLU A 145 -10.59 -18.41 -0.79
CA GLU A 145 -11.67 -18.95 0.06
C GLU A 145 -11.74 -18.20 1.40
N ASN A 146 -10.80 -17.28 1.67
CA ASN A 146 -10.74 -16.54 2.92
C ASN A 146 -11.63 -15.28 2.87
N PRO A 147 -12.73 -15.22 3.65
CA PRO A 147 -13.64 -14.07 3.59
C PRO A 147 -12.98 -12.74 3.98
N SER A 148 -11.97 -12.78 4.85
CA SER A 148 -11.24 -11.58 5.27
C SER A 148 -10.38 -11.02 4.13
N VAL A 149 -9.73 -11.91 3.37
CA VAL A 149 -8.97 -11.54 2.17
C VAL A 149 -9.93 -11.00 1.11
N ALA A 150 -11.01 -11.71 0.81
CA ALA A 150 -12.02 -11.27 -0.15
C ALA A 150 -12.56 -9.87 0.19
N MET A 151 -12.90 -9.63 1.46
CA MET A 151 -13.37 -8.32 1.93
C MET A 151 -12.32 -7.22 1.75
N ALA A 152 -11.06 -7.49 2.08
CA ALA A 152 -9.97 -6.53 1.91
C ALA A 152 -9.74 -6.22 0.42
N VAL A 153 -9.77 -7.24 -0.45
CA VAL A 153 -9.62 -7.10 -1.90
C VAL A 153 -10.76 -6.29 -2.50
N ILE A 154 -12.01 -6.55 -2.12
CA ILE A 154 -13.19 -5.74 -2.53
C ILE A 154 -12.97 -4.26 -2.19
N ASN A 155 -12.49 -3.97 -0.98
CA ASN A 155 -12.22 -2.61 -0.56
C ASN A 155 -11.08 -1.96 -1.36
N ALA A 156 -10.01 -2.71 -1.66
CA ALA A 156 -8.90 -2.22 -2.47
C ALA A 156 -9.33 -1.91 -3.92
N LEU A 157 -10.06 -2.84 -4.56
CA LEU A 157 -10.63 -2.64 -5.89
C LEU A 157 -11.56 -1.42 -5.95
N GLY A 158 -12.36 -1.18 -4.91
CA GLY A 158 -13.24 -0.01 -4.79
C GLY A 158 -12.50 1.33 -4.70
N SER A 159 -11.18 1.32 -4.50
CA SER A 159 -10.33 2.52 -4.47
C SER A 159 -9.51 2.69 -5.76
N ILE A 160 -9.55 1.74 -6.70
CA ILE A 160 -8.84 1.82 -7.98
C ILE A 160 -9.79 2.42 -9.03
N PRO A 161 -9.59 3.67 -9.47
CA PRO A 161 -10.44 4.33 -10.46
C PRO A 161 -10.21 3.80 -11.88
N ASP A 162 -10.49 2.51 -12.10
CA ASP A 162 -10.38 1.78 -13.36
C ASP A 162 -11.70 1.02 -13.64
N PRO A 163 -12.30 1.13 -14.84
CA PRO A 163 -13.52 0.40 -15.20
C PRO A 163 -13.43 -1.12 -14.98
N ARG A 164 -12.25 -1.73 -15.14
CA ARG A 164 -12.06 -3.16 -14.90
C ARG A 164 -12.24 -3.53 -13.42
N ALA A 165 -11.95 -2.61 -12.49
CA ALA A 165 -12.25 -2.79 -11.07
C ALA A 165 -13.77 -2.79 -10.82
N MET A 166 -14.51 -1.94 -11.55
CA MET A 166 -15.97 -1.92 -11.51
C MET A 166 -16.56 -3.25 -11.98
N ASP A 167 -16.06 -3.80 -13.09
CA ASP A 167 -16.50 -5.07 -13.63
C ASP A 167 -16.28 -6.22 -12.64
N ALA A 168 -15.10 -6.25 -12.00
CA ALA A 168 -14.78 -7.24 -10.98
C ALA A 168 -15.73 -7.16 -9.76
N LEU A 169 -16.04 -5.96 -9.28
CA LEU A 169 -16.97 -5.76 -8.16
C LEU A 169 -18.40 -6.13 -8.53
N ASN A 170 -18.86 -5.77 -9.73
CA ASN A 170 -20.19 -6.12 -10.22
C ASN A 170 -20.37 -7.64 -10.38
N ALA A 171 -19.32 -8.36 -10.79
CA ALA A 171 -19.34 -9.82 -10.84
C ALA A 171 -19.62 -10.42 -9.45
N VAL A 172 -18.99 -9.89 -8.39
CA VAL A 172 -19.26 -10.33 -7.00
C VAL A 172 -20.70 -10.01 -6.60
N CYS A 173 -21.20 -8.81 -6.91
CA CYS A 173 -22.59 -8.43 -6.59
C CYS A 173 -23.64 -9.41 -7.17
N GLN A 174 -23.36 -9.96 -8.36
CA GLN A 174 -24.28 -10.83 -9.11
C GLN A 174 -24.08 -12.33 -8.80
N ASP A 175 -23.00 -12.70 -8.14
CA ASP A 175 -22.70 -14.09 -7.81
C ASP A 175 -23.47 -14.55 -6.56
N GLU A 176 -24.64 -15.16 -6.77
CA GLU A 176 -25.50 -15.68 -5.69
C GLU A 176 -24.84 -16.77 -4.84
N SER A 177 -23.74 -17.38 -5.29
CA SER A 177 -22.98 -18.35 -4.50
C SER A 177 -22.10 -17.69 -3.44
N ARG A 178 -21.84 -16.38 -3.55
CA ARG A 178 -21.04 -15.63 -2.59
C ARG A 178 -21.85 -15.24 -1.37
N ASP A 179 -21.15 -15.16 -0.25
CA ASP A 179 -21.69 -14.69 1.02
C ASP A 179 -22.39 -13.32 0.87
N GLU A 180 -23.52 -13.15 1.54
CA GLU A 180 -24.32 -11.92 1.49
C GLU A 180 -23.52 -10.69 1.92
N MET A 181 -22.64 -10.82 2.92
CA MET A 181 -21.78 -9.73 3.39
C MET A 181 -20.80 -9.29 2.29
N LEU A 182 -20.24 -10.23 1.53
CA LEU A 182 -19.34 -9.92 0.42
C LEU A 182 -20.06 -9.21 -0.71
N ARG A 183 -21.30 -9.64 -1.02
CA ARG A 183 -22.14 -8.97 -2.03
C ARG A 183 -22.49 -7.54 -1.63
N GLU A 184 -22.86 -7.29 -0.38
CA GLU A 184 -23.16 -5.93 0.12
C GLU A 184 -21.91 -5.03 0.17
N ALA A 185 -20.75 -5.60 0.53
CA ALA A 185 -19.48 -4.89 0.47
C ALA A 185 -19.12 -4.51 -0.96
N ALA A 186 -19.30 -5.42 -1.92
CA ALA A 186 -19.07 -5.15 -3.34
C ALA A 186 -20.00 -4.03 -3.86
N LYS A 187 -21.29 -4.04 -3.50
CA LYS A 187 -22.23 -2.95 -3.85
C LYS A 187 -21.78 -1.61 -3.30
N SER A 188 -21.32 -1.60 -2.04
CA SER A 188 -20.81 -0.39 -1.38
C SER A 188 -19.53 0.13 -2.07
N ALA A 189 -18.63 -0.78 -2.44
CA ALA A 189 -17.41 -0.46 -3.17
C ALA A 189 -17.71 0.09 -4.58
N THR A 190 -18.62 -0.53 -5.33
CA THR A 190 -19.12 -0.04 -6.63
C THR A 190 -19.65 1.37 -6.53
N SER A 191 -20.54 1.66 -5.56
CA SER A 191 -21.11 2.99 -5.36
C SER A 191 -20.05 4.06 -5.08
N ARG A 192 -19.05 3.74 -4.24
CA ARG A 192 -17.92 4.64 -3.96
C ARG A 192 -17.08 4.88 -5.20
N LEU A 193 -16.75 3.81 -5.93
CA LEU A 193 -15.91 3.87 -7.12
C LEU A 193 -16.58 4.70 -8.24
N GLU A 194 -17.89 4.56 -8.44
CA GLU A 194 -18.64 5.39 -9.39
C GLU A 194 -18.52 6.88 -9.09
N GLN A 195 -18.57 7.27 -7.82
CA GLN A 195 -18.42 8.67 -7.42
C GLN A 195 -17.01 9.19 -7.72
N VAL A 196 -15.98 8.37 -7.46
CA VAL A 196 -14.58 8.72 -7.74
C VAL A 196 -14.35 8.88 -9.23
N ILE A 197 -14.86 7.96 -10.06
CA ILE A 197 -14.73 8.02 -11.52
C ILE A 197 -15.41 9.29 -12.06
N LYS A 198 -16.68 9.54 -11.68
CA LYS A 198 -17.41 10.76 -12.08
C LYS A 198 -16.67 12.04 -11.69
N PHE A 199 -16.08 12.07 -10.49
CA PHE A 199 -15.32 13.23 -10.03
C PHE A 199 -14.06 13.47 -10.87
N LYS A 200 -13.33 12.41 -11.22
CA LYS A 200 -12.16 12.50 -12.11
C LYS A 200 -12.55 13.02 -13.50
N GLU A 201 -13.57 12.43 -14.11
CA GLU A 201 -14.04 12.84 -15.45
C GLU A 201 -14.44 14.33 -15.51
N VAL A 202 -15.12 14.83 -14.47
CA VAL A 202 -15.52 16.25 -14.38
C VAL A 202 -14.30 17.17 -14.26
N ASN A 203 -13.28 16.78 -13.50
CA ASN A 203 -12.07 17.58 -13.36
C ASN A 203 -11.24 17.57 -14.65
N ASP A 204 -11.04 16.41 -15.27
CA ASP A 204 -10.29 16.30 -16.51
C ASP A 204 -10.95 17.11 -17.64
N ALA A 205 -12.29 17.15 -17.70
CA ALA A 205 -13.02 17.98 -18.65
C ALA A 205 -12.93 19.50 -18.39
N ARG A 206 -12.61 19.93 -17.16
CA ARG A 206 -12.43 21.34 -16.79
C ARG A 206 -11.03 21.87 -17.11
N PHE A 207 -10.00 21.04 -17.01
CA PHE A 207 -8.61 21.44 -17.26
C PHE A 207 -8.17 21.27 -18.72
N ASN A 208 -8.95 20.54 -19.53
CA ASN A 208 -8.72 20.37 -20.98
C ASN A 208 -9.50 21.39 -21.86
N ARG A 209 -9.96 22.52 -21.30
CA ARG A 209 -10.60 23.64 -22.02
C ARG A 209 -9.83 24.93 -21.79
#